data_AF-A0A7V2CYL1-F1
#
_entry.id   AF-A0A7V2CYL1-F1
#
_cell.length_a   1.000
_cell.length_b   1.000
_cell.length_c   1.000
_cell.angle_alpha   90.00
_cell.angle_beta   90.00
_cell.angle_gamma   90.00
#
_symmetry.space_group_name_H-M   'P 1'
#
loop_
_entity.id
_entity.type
_entity.pdbx_description
1 polymer ?
#
loop_
_entity_poly.entity_id
_entity_poly.type
_entity_poly.pdbx_seq_one_letter_code
_entity_poly.pdbx_strand_id
1 'polypeptide(L)'
;MLRAKLAGRRRGPPVIEAPMVHPPSLPTRQVHLDFHTSPHIPGVGEEFDAREFAATFKRAHVNSVTVFAKCHHGFTYYPSRACAVHPHLRPGLDLLGEQIVALHREGIRCPIYITVGWDALAAQNHPEWRAMFRNGRFGDWETGHPGQWKFLNWLHPEYQQHIEEVTREVLERYGKEVDGFFYDICFFPRGACWSPESVRFRERHGLLEDSAAGHERFLAKAQESFSGRYWDVIQAARPGATVFFNAGSDTFLEPGLGGRARYGHMSHMEIESLPSGFWGYFHFPRLARSSGHWGKPWLAMTGRFQTMWGDFGGLKPQAALEFECFRPQALGGGNSVGDQLPPRGRLDPAAYDLIGAVYAQTEAAEPFYEGSSPLVQVGIATSGTPGLDGDETAKSDEGAIQMCEEAHYECAVLDAESPIDGLDLVILGDRTTLTPGFVEKLRAYYAAGGKLLVSYRGGCDASGKWALDFLPIAIAGDLAEYPAYWRTHPKFSAELARTDRVFYQQGLVVSAPGCELLAERVLPYFKRDDVRYCSHLQTPPRPEASGQAAIVAGERFVYFADPIFREYR
;
A
#
# COMPACT_ATOMS: atom_id res chain seq x y z
N MET A 1 -22.26 -48.81 19.66
CA MET A 1 -21.21 -49.71 19.13
C MET A 1 -21.22 -49.50 17.62
N LEU A 2 -20.20 -48.97 16.94
CA LEU A 2 -18.78 -49.20 17.09
C LEU A 2 -18.02 -47.95 16.58
N ARG A 3 -17.16 -47.40 17.44
CA ARG A 3 -16.03 -46.55 17.07
C ARG A 3 -14.96 -47.41 16.37
N ALA A 4 -14.05 -46.73 15.68
CA ALA A 4 -12.73 -47.16 15.21
C ALA A 4 -12.66 -47.79 13.80
N LYS A 5 -12.16 -46.99 12.84
CA LYS A 5 -10.96 -47.28 12.03
C LYS A 5 -10.74 -46.19 11.01
N LEU A 6 -9.96 -45.16 11.37
CA LEU A 6 -9.20 -44.32 10.43
C LEU A 6 -7.98 -43.78 11.17
N ALA A 7 -7.02 -44.67 11.45
CA ALA A 7 -5.66 -44.29 11.80
C ALA A 7 -4.79 -44.57 10.56
N GLY A 8 -4.75 -43.60 9.66
CA GLY A 8 -3.84 -43.56 8.52
C GLY A 8 -3.12 -42.22 8.55
N ARG A 9 -1.96 -42.16 9.22
CA ARG A 9 -1.06 -41.00 9.19
C ARG A 9 -0.61 -40.76 7.75
N ARG A 10 -1.22 -39.81 7.05
CA ARG A 10 -0.58 -39.16 5.90
C ARG A 10 0.38 -38.12 6.47
N ARG A 11 1.68 -38.37 6.33
CA ARG A 11 2.69 -37.33 6.48
C ARG A 11 2.37 -36.30 5.39
N GLY A 12 2.03 -35.07 5.79
CA GLY A 12 1.97 -33.94 4.88
C GLY A 12 3.32 -33.71 4.20
N PRO A 13 3.35 -32.99 3.07
CA PRO A 13 4.60 -32.61 2.44
C PRO A 13 5.45 -31.80 3.43
N PRO A 14 6.79 -31.84 3.32
CA PRO A 14 7.66 -31.08 4.20
C PRO A 14 7.35 -29.59 4.03
N VAL A 15 6.90 -28.95 5.09
CA VAL A 15 6.94 -27.49 5.21
C VAL A 15 8.42 -27.12 5.12
N ILE A 16 8.81 -26.42 4.06
CA ILE A 16 10.13 -25.83 3.97
C ILE A 16 10.12 -24.67 4.97
N GLU A 17 10.52 -24.94 6.21
CA GLU A 17 10.84 -23.90 7.18
C GLU A 17 12.08 -23.19 6.67
N ALA A 18 11.88 -22.04 6.01
CA ALA A 18 12.95 -21.09 5.81
C ALA A 18 13.40 -20.62 7.21
N PRO A 19 14.70 -20.70 7.55
CA PRO A 19 15.18 -20.20 8.83
C PRO A 19 15.05 -18.68 8.82
N MET A 20 13.95 -18.16 9.37
CA MET A 20 13.80 -16.76 9.67
C MET A 20 14.70 -16.45 10.87
N VAL A 21 15.89 -15.92 10.59
CA VAL A 21 16.65 -15.15 11.58
C VAL A 21 15.77 -13.94 11.91
N HIS A 22 15.08 -13.96 13.04
CA HIS A 22 14.29 -12.81 13.48
C HIS A 22 15.23 -11.60 13.63
N PRO A 23 15.09 -10.54 12.80
CA PRO A 23 15.72 -9.27 13.12
C PRO A 23 15.21 -8.81 14.49
N PRO A 24 15.96 -7.97 15.24
CA PRO A 24 15.45 -7.39 16.48
C PRO A 24 14.03 -6.86 16.23
N SER A 25 13.06 -7.35 17.00
CA SER A 25 11.64 -7.20 16.72
C SER A 25 11.29 -5.72 16.50
N LEU A 26 10.71 -5.40 15.34
CA LEU A 26 10.17 -4.08 15.08
C LEU A 26 9.11 -3.76 16.15
N PRO A 27 9.19 -2.60 16.84
CA PRO A 27 8.20 -2.24 17.85
C PRO A 27 6.78 -2.18 17.25
N THR A 28 5.78 -2.64 17.98
CA THR A 28 4.42 -2.87 17.48
C THR A 28 3.40 -1.80 17.87
N ARG A 29 3.76 -0.85 18.74
CA ARG A 29 2.88 0.19 19.30
C ARG A 29 3.56 1.53 19.13
N GLN A 30 3.58 2.03 17.90
CA GLN A 30 4.36 3.21 17.51
C GLN A 30 3.51 4.48 17.44
N VAL A 31 4.16 5.64 17.52
CA VAL A 31 3.57 6.92 17.13
C VAL A 31 4.44 7.54 16.05
N HIS A 32 3.84 7.90 14.91
CA HIS A 32 4.47 8.82 13.96
C HIS A 32 4.17 10.24 14.44
N LEU A 33 5.13 10.87 15.13
CA LEU A 33 4.93 12.19 15.72
C LEU A 33 5.33 13.27 14.72
N ASP A 34 4.43 13.58 13.80
CA ASP A 34 4.65 14.56 12.75
C ASP A 34 4.97 15.95 13.32
N PHE A 35 5.98 16.61 12.75
CA PHE A 35 6.46 17.91 13.21
C PHE A 35 6.94 18.80 12.05
N HIS A 36 6.00 19.21 11.21
CA HIS A 36 6.23 20.22 10.17
C HIS A 36 5.87 21.63 10.64
N THR A 37 6.83 22.31 11.29
CA THR A 37 6.58 23.66 11.84
C THR A 37 7.06 24.76 10.89
N SER A 38 6.16 25.69 10.58
CA SER A 38 6.44 26.85 9.73
C SER A 38 7.41 27.83 10.40
N PRO A 39 8.35 28.45 9.65
CA PRO A 39 9.24 29.49 10.18
C PRO A 39 8.51 30.75 10.64
N HIS A 40 7.19 30.85 10.46
CA HIS A 40 6.37 31.95 10.98
C HIS A 40 5.76 31.67 12.36
N ILE A 41 5.94 30.46 12.90
CA ILE A 41 5.42 30.09 14.21
C ILE A 41 6.50 30.40 15.26
N PRO A 42 6.27 31.35 16.18
CA PRO A 42 7.19 31.64 17.27
C PRO A 42 7.11 30.59 18.38
N GLY A 43 8.11 30.58 19.26
CA GLY A 43 8.10 29.83 20.51
C GLY A 43 8.17 28.31 20.36
N VAL A 44 8.88 27.83 19.33
CA VAL A 44 9.01 26.40 19.06
C VAL A 44 9.84 25.74 20.15
N GLY A 45 9.26 24.71 20.80
CA GLY A 45 9.88 24.01 21.92
C GLY A 45 9.96 24.80 23.24
N GLU A 46 9.29 25.96 23.37
CA GLU A 46 9.30 26.74 24.61
C GLU A 46 8.79 25.97 25.83
N GLU A 47 7.77 25.13 25.63
CA GLU A 47 7.10 24.33 26.67
C GLU A 47 7.59 22.88 26.69
N PHE A 48 8.62 22.54 25.92
CA PHE A 48 9.15 21.17 25.91
C PHE A 48 9.77 20.82 27.26
N ASP A 49 9.24 19.76 27.87
CA ASP A 49 9.77 19.07 29.05
C ASP A 49 10.06 17.62 28.69
N ALA A 50 11.34 17.25 28.70
CA ALA A 50 11.80 15.93 28.31
C ALA A 50 11.19 14.80 29.16
N ARG A 51 10.97 15.02 30.47
CA ARG A 51 10.42 13.99 31.36
C ARG A 51 8.95 13.77 31.09
N GLU A 52 8.17 14.84 30.99
CA GLU A 52 6.74 14.73 30.71
C GLU A 52 6.48 14.17 29.31
N PHE A 53 7.33 14.53 28.34
CA PHE A 53 7.27 14.00 26.97
C PHE A 53 7.37 12.46 26.98
N ALA A 54 8.44 11.90 27.55
CA ALA A 54 8.62 10.45 27.58
C ALA A 54 7.60 9.74 28.50
N ALA A 55 7.25 10.34 29.64
CA ALA A 55 6.24 9.80 30.55
C ALA A 55 4.87 9.69 29.88
N THR A 56 4.50 10.63 28.99
CA THR A 56 3.25 10.58 28.24
C THR A 56 3.19 9.36 27.33
N PHE A 57 4.22 9.12 26.52
CA PHE A 57 4.29 7.93 25.66
C PHE A 57 4.29 6.63 26.48
N LYS A 58 5.02 6.60 27.60
CA LYS A 58 5.04 5.44 28.49
C LYS A 58 3.65 5.11 29.05
N ARG A 59 2.92 6.12 29.52
CA ARG A 59 1.52 5.96 29.99
C ARG A 59 0.59 5.50 28.88
N ALA A 60 0.84 5.91 27.64
CA ALA A 60 0.07 5.51 26.47
C ALA A 60 0.49 4.15 25.87
N HIS A 61 1.30 3.35 26.58
CA HIS A 61 1.77 2.04 26.13
C HIS A 61 2.57 2.04 24.82
N VAL A 62 3.16 3.19 24.45
CA VAL A 62 3.94 3.35 23.21
C VAL A 62 5.35 2.78 23.39
N ASN A 63 5.86 2.07 22.39
CA ASN A 63 7.20 1.45 22.39
C ASN A 63 8.13 1.94 21.27
N SER A 64 7.65 2.84 20.39
CA SER A 64 8.49 3.58 19.42
C SER A 64 7.84 4.90 19.02
N VAL A 65 8.64 5.95 18.79
CA VAL A 65 8.15 7.26 18.32
C VAL A 65 9.05 7.81 17.22
N THR A 66 8.51 8.03 16.03
CA THR A 66 9.26 8.72 14.96
C THR A 66 9.42 10.19 15.31
N VAL A 67 10.67 10.69 15.41
CA VAL A 67 11.00 12.08 15.80
C VAL A 67 11.83 12.79 14.74
N PHE A 68 11.80 14.12 14.70
CA PHE A 68 12.20 14.87 13.51
C PHE A 68 13.61 15.46 13.58
N ALA A 69 14.49 15.07 12.65
CA ALA A 69 15.71 15.80 12.37
C ALA A 69 15.43 17.01 11.49
N LYS A 70 14.75 16.80 10.35
CA LYS A 70 14.48 17.84 9.35
C LYS A 70 13.09 17.67 8.73
N CYS A 71 12.26 18.71 8.85
CA CYS A 71 10.87 18.70 8.34
C CYS A 71 10.75 19.24 6.90
N HIS A 72 9.54 19.16 6.33
CA HIS A 72 9.23 19.67 4.98
C HIS A 72 9.43 21.17 4.78
N HIS A 73 9.46 21.98 5.84
CA HIS A 73 9.84 23.39 5.73
C HIS A 73 11.33 23.59 5.47
N GLY A 74 12.14 22.52 5.58
CA GLY A 74 13.58 22.55 5.32
C GLY A 74 14.43 22.92 6.52
N PHE A 75 13.85 23.00 7.72
CA PHE A 75 14.58 23.35 8.95
C PHE A 75 14.85 22.12 9.82
N THR A 76 15.94 22.21 10.58
CA THR A 76 16.32 21.22 11.59
C THR A 76 15.87 21.61 13.00
N TYR A 77 15.68 20.59 13.86
CA TYR A 77 15.31 20.74 15.28
C TYR A 77 16.47 20.41 16.24
N TYR A 78 17.69 20.54 15.75
CA TYR A 78 18.93 20.34 16.50
C TYR A 78 20.01 21.29 15.98
N PRO A 79 21.15 21.50 16.70
CA PRO A 79 22.22 22.42 16.29
C PRO A 79 23.00 21.95 15.04
N SER A 80 22.37 22.02 13.86
CA SER A 80 22.92 21.56 12.58
C SER A 80 23.98 22.51 11.99
N ARG A 81 24.95 21.95 11.27
CA ARG A 81 25.91 22.65 10.40
C ARG A 81 25.55 22.49 8.93
N ALA A 82 24.93 21.37 8.56
CA ALA A 82 24.52 21.05 7.19
C ALA A 82 23.25 21.80 6.75
N CYS A 83 22.40 22.20 7.69
CA CYS A 83 21.08 22.77 7.39
C CYS A 83 20.72 23.91 8.37
N ALA A 84 19.82 24.80 7.95
CA ALA A 84 19.32 25.85 8.82
C ALA A 84 18.54 25.25 10.00
N VAL A 85 18.82 25.72 11.21
CA VAL A 85 18.01 25.41 12.40
C VAL A 85 16.73 26.24 12.34
N HIS A 86 15.61 25.68 12.81
CA HIS A 86 14.32 26.38 12.81
C HIS A 86 14.46 27.74 13.53
N PRO A 87 14.09 28.87 12.89
CA PRO A 87 14.46 30.21 13.36
C PRO A 87 13.83 30.60 14.71
N HIS A 88 12.74 29.93 15.08
CA HIS A 88 12.05 30.12 16.36
C HIS A 88 12.19 28.96 17.34
N LEU A 89 13.13 28.04 17.10
CA LEU A 89 13.47 27.03 18.10
C LEU A 89 14.06 27.70 19.34
N ARG A 90 13.61 27.29 20.54
CA ARG A 90 14.12 27.78 21.83
C ARG A 90 15.67 27.84 21.79
N PRO A 91 16.30 29.01 22.02
CA PRO A 91 17.75 29.14 21.89
C PRO A 91 18.52 28.13 22.73
N GLY A 92 19.49 27.44 22.10
CA GLY A 92 20.31 26.41 22.76
C GLY A 92 19.64 25.05 22.95
N LEU A 93 18.37 24.89 22.52
CA LEU A 93 17.66 23.61 22.58
C LEU A 93 18.13 22.68 21.45
N ASP A 94 18.59 21.49 21.83
CA ASP A 94 18.69 20.33 20.94
C ASP A 94 17.45 19.45 21.13
N LEU A 95 16.35 19.80 20.46
CA LEU A 95 15.05 19.16 20.68
C LEU A 95 15.12 17.68 20.30
N LEU A 96 15.70 17.35 19.14
CA LEU A 96 15.88 15.96 18.73
C LEU A 96 16.73 15.18 19.73
N GLY A 97 17.88 15.71 20.14
CA GLY A 97 18.75 15.04 21.11
C GLY A 97 18.10 14.82 22.47
N GLU A 98 17.36 15.82 22.98
CA GLU A 98 16.63 15.68 24.24
C GLU A 98 15.47 14.68 24.14
N GLN A 99 14.75 14.62 23.01
CA GLN A 99 13.70 13.61 22.76
C GLN A 99 14.29 12.19 22.74
N ILE A 100 15.39 11.97 22.02
CA ILE A 100 16.08 10.66 21.96
C ILE A 100 16.44 10.19 23.38
N VAL A 101 17.14 11.04 24.14
CA VAL A 101 17.57 10.71 25.51
C VAL A 101 16.37 10.42 26.42
N ALA A 102 15.29 11.19 26.29
CA ALA A 102 14.10 11.01 27.11
C ALA A 102 13.38 9.69 26.82
N LEU A 103 13.13 9.38 25.54
CA LEU A 103 12.43 8.17 25.12
C LEU A 103 13.24 6.90 25.48
N HIS A 104 14.56 6.91 25.25
CA HIS A 104 15.43 5.79 25.60
C HIS A 104 15.44 5.46 27.09
N ARG A 105 15.32 6.47 27.97
CA ARG A 105 15.22 6.24 29.43
C ARG A 105 13.99 5.44 29.83
N GLU A 106 12.92 5.51 29.04
CA GLU A 106 11.67 4.75 29.25
C GLU A 106 11.61 3.44 28.44
N GLY A 107 12.69 3.11 27.73
CA GLY A 107 12.78 1.92 26.86
C GLY A 107 11.99 2.07 25.55
N ILE A 108 11.74 3.30 25.11
CA ILE A 108 10.98 3.62 23.89
C ILE A 108 11.97 3.97 22.79
N ARG A 109 11.85 3.30 21.63
CA ARG A 109 12.71 3.57 20.46
C ARG A 109 12.31 4.86 19.75
N CYS A 110 13.21 5.46 19.00
CA CYS A 110 12.94 6.68 18.25
C CYS A 110 13.63 6.76 16.87
N PRO A 111 13.05 6.16 15.81
CA PRO A 111 13.55 6.37 14.45
C PRO A 111 13.46 7.86 14.06
N ILE A 112 14.42 8.31 13.26
CA ILE A 112 14.62 9.72 12.96
C ILE A 112 14.11 10.07 11.57
N TYR A 113 13.18 11.00 11.51
CA TYR A 113 12.58 11.52 10.30
C TYR A 113 13.51 12.51 9.58
N ILE A 114 13.68 12.31 8.27
CA ILE A 114 14.34 13.23 7.35
C ILE A 114 13.46 13.40 6.10
N THR A 115 13.11 14.65 5.79
CA THR A 115 12.44 14.94 4.52
C THR A 115 13.33 14.73 3.30
N VAL A 116 12.77 14.19 2.20
CA VAL A 116 13.47 14.01 0.93
C VAL A 116 12.76 14.71 -0.22
N GLY A 117 11.51 14.34 -0.51
CA GLY A 117 10.83 14.87 -1.69
C GLY A 117 10.36 16.31 -1.54
N TRP A 118 10.00 16.73 -0.31
CA TRP A 118 9.51 18.08 -0.02
C TRP A 118 10.46 18.87 0.85
N ASP A 119 10.86 20.04 0.39
CA ASP A 119 11.75 20.91 1.16
C ASP A 119 11.57 22.37 0.72
N ALA A 120 10.76 23.11 1.47
CA ALA A 120 10.40 24.48 1.10
C ALA A 120 11.63 25.41 1.04
N LEU A 121 12.54 25.31 2.02
CA LEU A 121 13.73 26.16 2.10
C LEU A 121 14.73 25.81 1.00
N ALA A 122 14.99 24.52 0.76
CA ALA A 122 15.88 24.10 -0.33
C ALA A 122 15.31 24.52 -1.70
N ALA A 123 14.00 24.34 -1.93
CA ALA A 123 13.37 24.76 -3.18
C ALA A 123 13.41 26.28 -3.41
N GLN A 124 13.38 27.07 -2.32
CA GLN A 124 13.50 28.53 -2.40
C GLN A 124 14.94 28.97 -2.70
N ASN A 125 15.93 28.37 -2.02
CA ASN A 125 17.33 28.76 -2.14
C ASN A 125 18.02 28.17 -3.36
N HIS A 126 17.56 26.99 -3.80
CA HIS A 126 18.10 26.21 -4.92
C HIS A 126 16.98 25.79 -5.88
N PRO A 127 16.38 26.73 -6.65
CA PRO A 127 15.35 26.40 -7.62
C PRO A 127 15.79 25.36 -8.67
N GLU A 128 17.10 25.26 -8.95
CA GLU A 128 17.73 24.28 -9.83
C GLU A 128 17.61 22.84 -9.33
N TRP A 129 17.41 22.63 -8.02
CA TRP A 129 17.20 21.29 -7.45
C TRP A 129 15.76 20.81 -7.59
N ARG A 130 14.84 21.60 -8.13
CA ARG A 130 13.42 21.23 -8.16
C ARG A 130 13.10 20.21 -9.24
N ALA A 131 12.13 19.35 -8.96
CA ALA A 131 11.58 18.45 -9.96
C ALA A 131 10.88 19.28 -11.05
N MET A 132 10.99 18.82 -12.31
CA MET A 132 10.40 19.52 -13.46
C MET A 132 9.68 18.56 -14.39
N PHE A 133 8.56 19.01 -14.94
CA PHE A 133 7.89 18.38 -16.07
C PHE A 133 8.66 18.64 -17.37
N ARG A 134 8.37 17.85 -18.40
CA ARG A 134 9.02 17.96 -19.71
C ARG A 134 8.76 19.31 -20.41
N ASN A 135 7.66 19.98 -20.08
CA ASN A 135 7.32 21.30 -20.60
C ASN A 135 8.06 22.46 -19.89
N GLY A 136 9.01 22.15 -19.00
CA GLY A 136 9.80 23.15 -18.29
C GLY A 136 9.11 23.75 -17.06
N ARG A 137 7.87 23.36 -16.74
CA ARG A 137 7.23 23.75 -15.48
C ARG A 137 7.78 22.92 -14.33
N PHE A 138 7.80 23.50 -13.13
CA PHE A 138 8.09 22.72 -11.93
C PHE A 138 7.03 21.66 -11.69
N GLY A 139 7.47 20.51 -11.17
CA GLY A 139 6.63 19.41 -10.74
C GLY A 139 5.98 19.69 -9.40
N ASP A 140 5.20 20.75 -9.26
CA ASP A 140 4.38 20.94 -8.06
C ASP A 140 2.98 20.34 -8.28
N TRP A 141 2.25 20.09 -7.19
CA TRP A 141 0.82 19.84 -7.31
C TRP A 141 0.07 21.12 -7.68
N GLU A 142 -1.06 20.96 -8.37
CA GLU A 142 -1.97 22.06 -8.73
C GLU A 142 -3.31 21.84 -8.01
N THR A 143 -3.31 21.88 -6.67
CA THR A 143 -4.53 21.58 -5.88
C THR A 143 -5.43 22.79 -5.62
N GLY A 144 -5.06 23.99 -6.08
CA GLY A 144 -5.82 25.22 -5.83
C GLY A 144 -5.73 25.77 -4.40
N HIS A 145 -5.03 25.09 -3.48
CA HIS A 145 -4.78 25.58 -2.13
C HIS A 145 -3.60 26.58 -2.08
N PRO A 146 -3.70 27.68 -1.31
CA PRO A 146 -2.58 28.60 -1.10
C PRO A 146 -1.51 27.97 -0.23
N GLY A 147 -0.25 28.05 -0.68
CA GLY A 147 0.89 27.43 0.01
C GLY A 147 0.93 25.92 -0.22
N GLN A 148 1.89 25.44 -1.01
CA GLN A 148 2.05 24.01 -1.32
C GLN A 148 3.51 23.61 -1.22
N TRP A 149 3.72 22.35 -0.80
CA TRP A 149 5.04 21.75 -0.81
C TRP A 149 5.64 21.75 -2.20
N LYS A 150 6.96 21.92 -2.25
CA LYS A 150 7.73 21.99 -3.49
C LYS A 150 8.51 20.70 -3.63
N PHE A 151 8.37 20.03 -4.78
CA PHE A 151 9.09 18.80 -5.03
C PHE A 151 10.53 19.06 -5.44
N LEU A 152 11.45 18.38 -4.77
CA LEU A 152 12.87 18.40 -5.07
C LEU A 152 13.21 17.16 -5.90
N ASN A 153 14.15 17.34 -6.82
CA ASN A 153 14.75 16.29 -7.62
C ASN A 153 15.83 15.60 -6.79
N TRP A 154 15.49 14.56 -6.04
CA TRP A 154 16.44 13.75 -5.27
C TRP A 154 17.36 12.86 -6.13
N LEU A 155 17.39 13.06 -7.46
CA LEU A 155 18.45 12.59 -8.36
C LEU A 155 19.49 13.68 -8.68
N HIS A 156 19.25 14.94 -8.31
CA HIS A 156 20.20 16.03 -8.50
C HIS A 156 21.44 15.78 -7.61
N PRO A 157 22.67 15.74 -8.17
CA PRO A 157 23.87 15.34 -7.42
C PRO A 157 24.12 16.17 -6.15
N GLU A 158 23.97 17.49 -6.24
CA GLU A 158 24.18 18.39 -5.09
C GLU A 158 23.08 18.23 -4.04
N TYR A 159 21.85 17.92 -4.44
CA TYR A 159 20.78 17.69 -3.48
C TYR A 159 20.93 16.33 -2.78
N GLN A 160 21.43 15.31 -3.49
CA GLN A 160 21.83 14.05 -2.87
C GLN A 160 22.97 14.26 -1.86
N GLN A 161 23.95 15.09 -2.20
CA GLN A 161 25.00 15.44 -1.25
C GLN A 161 24.41 16.11 0.00
N HIS A 162 23.48 17.07 -0.17
CA HIS A 162 22.82 17.73 0.96
C HIS A 162 22.07 16.75 1.88
N ILE A 163 21.27 15.82 1.32
CA ILE A 163 20.56 14.81 2.13
C ILE A 163 21.56 13.89 2.85
N GLU A 164 22.66 13.50 2.19
CA GLU A 164 23.71 12.68 2.80
C GLU A 164 24.43 13.42 3.94
N GLU A 165 24.72 14.72 3.78
CA GLU A 165 25.31 15.55 4.83
C GLU A 165 24.41 15.62 6.07
N VAL A 166 23.10 15.81 5.91
CA VAL A 166 22.14 15.77 7.03
C VAL A 166 22.12 14.38 7.68
N THR A 167 22.09 13.31 6.88
CA THR A 167 22.10 11.92 7.38
C THR A 167 23.35 11.63 8.20
N ARG A 168 24.53 11.98 7.66
CA ARG A 168 25.82 11.77 8.33
C ARG A 168 25.93 12.60 9.60
N GLU A 169 25.44 13.84 9.59
CA GLU A 169 25.47 14.68 10.78
C GLU A 169 24.64 14.11 11.93
N VAL A 170 23.45 13.55 11.63
CA VAL A 170 22.64 12.83 12.63
C VAL A 170 23.39 11.62 13.18
N LEU A 171 23.97 10.80 12.30
CA LEU A 171 24.76 9.62 12.69
C LEU A 171 25.98 10.00 13.55
N GLU A 172 26.71 11.04 13.19
CA GLU A 172 27.89 11.51 13.92
C GLU A 172 27.52 12.11 15.29
N ARG A 173 26.41 12.85 15.36
CA ARG A 173 25.98 13.55 16.57
C ARG A 173 25.41 12.61 17.62
N TYR A 174 24.52 11.70 17.23
CA TYR A 174 23.80 10.82 18.18
C TYR A 174 24.39 9.41 18.24
N GLY A 175 25.21 9.01 17.25
CA GLY A 175 26.00 7.79 17.28
C GLY A 175 25.16 6.54 17.51
N LYS A 176 25.47 5.82 18.59
CA LYS A 176 24.80 4.56 18.94
C LYS A 176 23.32 4.72 19.34
N GLU A 177 22.90 5.94 19.67
CA GLU A 177 21.51 6.27 20.05
C GLU A 177 20.60 6.41 18.82
N VAL A 178 21.11 6.27 17.59
CA VAL A 178 20.27 6.24 16.40
C VAL A 178 19.61 4.86 16.25
N ASP A 179 18.30 4.81 16.46
CA ASP A 179 17.48 3.61 16.30
C ASP A 179 17.18 3.26 14.84
N GLY A 180 17.08 4.27 14.00
CA GLY A 180 16.65 4.12 12.61
C GLY A 180 16.35 5.44 11.92
N PHE A 181 15.95 5.35 10.66
CA PHE A 181 15.59 6.47 9.80
C PHE A 181 14.26 6.24 9.09
N PHE A 182 13.48 7.31 9.02
CA PHE A 182 12.29 7.45 8.20
C PHE A 182 12.55 8.53 7.15
N TYR A 183 12.72 8.15 5.88
CA TYR A 183 12.90 9.10 4.79
C TYR A 183 11.57 9.33 4.08
N ASP A 184 11.13 10.58 4.03
CA ASP A 184 9.77 10.88 3.57
C ASP A 184 9.69 11.49 2.17
N ILE A 185 8.58 11.21 1.49
CA ILE A 185 8.26 11.65 0.12
C ILE A 185 9.32 11.12 -0.86
N CYS A 186 9.61 9.82 -0.81
CA CYS A 186 10.51 9.15 -1.75
C CYS A 186 9.81 8.83 -3.09
N PHE A 187 9.05 9.80 -3.62
CA PHE A 187 8.38 9.71 -4.91
C PHE A 187 8.45 11.04 -5.67
N PHE A 188 8.03 11.02 -6.93
CA PHE A 188 7.87 12.22 -7.75
C PHE A 188 6.43 12.36 -8.22
N PRO A 189 5.97 13.57 -8.56
CA PRO A 189 4.69 13.74 -9.23
C PRO A 189 4.68 13.02 -10.57
N ARG A 190 3.51 12.46 -10.92
CA ARG A 190 3.33 11.69 -12.15
C ARG A 190 3.77 12.49 -13.37
N GLY A 191 4.70 11.94 -14.14
CA GLY A 191 5.24 12.58 -15.36
C GLY A 191 6.33 13.65 -15.12
N ALA A 192 6.74 13.89 -13.87
CA ALA A 192 7.84 14.81 -13.56
C ALA A 192 9.23 14.16 -13.75
N CYS A 193 10.26 14.91 -13.35
CA CYS A 193 11.69 14.58 -13.42
C CYS A 193 12.21 14.44 -14.87
N TRP A 194 12.20 15.60 -15.53
CA TRP A 194 12.78 15.85 -16.85
C TRP A 194 13.84 16.99 -16.84
N SER A 195 14.42 17.31 -15.68
CA SER A 195 15.60 18.20 -15.61
C SER A 195 16.81 17.54 -16.31
N PRO A 196 17.89 18.28 -16.64
CA PRO A 196 19.08 17.70 -17.25
C PRO A 196 19.65 16.49 -16.49
N GLU A 197 19.62 16.51 -15.16
CA GLU A 197 20.08 15.44 -14.27
C GLU A 197 19.18 14.21 -14.38
N SER A 198 17.87 14.41 -14.39
CA SER A 198 16.90 13.32 -14.56
C SER A 198 16.96 12.73 -15.97
N VAL A 199 17.18 13.55 -17.00
CA VAL A 199 17.40 13.06 -18.37
C VAL A 199 18.67 12.22 -18.45
N ARG A 200 19.79 12.67 -17.88
CA ARG A 200 21.02 11.87 -17.80
C ARG A 200 20.79 10.55 -17.06
N PHE A 201 20.02 10.55 -15.97
CA PHE A 201 19.65 9.33 -15.27
C PHE A 201 18.83 8.39 -16.17
N ARG A 202 17.81 8.93 -16.85
CA ARG A 202 16.96 8.17 -17.80
C ARG A 202 17.78 7.58 -18.94
N GLU A 203 18.68 8.34 -19.55
CA GLU A 203 19.57 7.87 -20.63
C GLU A 203 20.46 6.71 -20.18
N ARG A 204 21.10 6.84 -19.00
CA ARG A 204 21.96 5.77 -18.45
C ARG A 204 21.22 4.46 -18.20
N HIS A 205 19.91 4.50 -17.97
CA HIS A 205 19.10 3.32 -17.65
C HIS A 205 18.10 2.94 -18.75
N GLY A 206 18.10 3.64 -19.90
CA GLY A 206 17.16 3.36 -20.99
C GLY A 206 15.70 3.73 -20.70
N LEU A 207 15.45 4.75 -19.88
CA LEU A 207 14.13 5.13 -19.33
C LEU A 207 13.60 6.45 -19.93
N LEU A 208 13.81 6.64 -21.23
CA LEU A 208 13.36 7.84 -21.98
C LEU A 208 11.91 7.75 -22.45
N GLU A 209 11.22 6.63 -22.24
CA GLU A 209 9.81 6.47 -22.59
C GLU A 209 8.95 7.51 -21.83
N ASP A 210 8.33 8.43 -22.58
CA ASP A 210 7.44 9.48 -22.06
C ASP A 210 5.99 9.00 -22.07
N SER A 211 5.71 8.02 -21.20
CA SER A 211 4.38 7.45 -20.97
C SER A 211 4.16 7.26 -19.48
N ALA A 212 2.92 7.01 -19.06
CA ALA A 212 2.63 6.70 -17.66
C ALA A 212 3.38 5.43 -17.20
N ALA A 213 3.41 4.38 -18.03
CA ALA A 213 4.17 3.16 -17.75
C ALA A 213 5.69 3.41 -17.72
N GLY A 214 6.21 4.22 -18.65
CA GLY A 214 7.61 4.64 -18.67
C GLY A 214 8.01 5.45 -17.44
N HIS A 215 7.10 6.28 -16.91
CA HIS A 215 7.29 6.99 -15.65
C HIS A 215 7.34 6.03 -14.46
N GLU A 216 6.48 5.01 -14.39
CA GLU A 216 6.53 3.99 -13.32
C GLU A 216 7.88 3.25 -13.30
N ARG A 217 8.38 2.84 -14.48
CA ARG A 217 9.71 2.19 -14.60
C ARG A 217 10.85 3.12 -14.18
N PHE A 218 10.77 4.39 -14.58
CA PHE A 218 11.71 5.43 -14.13
C PHE A 218 11.69 5.58 -12.61
N LEU A 219 10.49 5.72 -12.02
CA LEU A 219 10.32 5.95 -10.60
C LEU A 219 10.84 4.77 -9.78
N ALA A 220 10.51 3.55 -10.18
CA ALA A 220 11.03 2.33 -9.57
C ALA A 220 12.57 2.31 -9.55
N LYS A 221 13.21 2.58 -10.69
CA LYS A 221 14.68 2.61 -10.78
C LYS A 221 15.30 3.75 -9.96
N ALA A 222 14.65 4.90 -9.94
CA ALA A 222 15.08 6.04 -9.14
C ALA A 222 15.01 5.71 -7.64
N GLN A 223 13.89 5.14 -7.18
CA GLN A 223 13.69 4.71 -5.79
C GLN A 223 14.69 3.63 -5.37
N GLU A 224 14.93 2.62 -6.21
CA GLU A 224 15.96 1.59 -5.97
C GLU A 224 17.34 2.24 -5.78
N SER A 225 17.74 3.12 -6.70
CA SER A 225 19.06 3.78 -6.67
C SER A 225 19.23 4.69 -5.45
N PHE A 226 18.20 5.46 -5.11
CA PHE A 226 18.20 6.32 -3.93
C PHE A 226 18.25 5.49 -2.65
N SER A 227 17.32 4.55 -2.48
CA SER A 227 17.24 3.71 -1.28
C SER A 227 18.52 2.91 -1.04
N GLY A 228 19.11 2.34 -2.08
CA GLY A 228 20.38 1.59 -1.97
C GLY A 228 21.53 2.46 -1.47
N ARG A 229 21.67 3.69 -1.97
CA ARG A 229 22.71 4.63 -1.52
C ARG A 229 22.61 4.92 -0.03
N TYR A 230 21.43 5.30 0.45
CA TYR A 230 21.26 5.69 1.86
C TYR A 230 21.26 4.49 2.79
N TRP A 231 20.75 3.34 2.32
CA TRP A 231 20.91 2.07 3.03
C TRP A 231 22.39 1.77 3.31
N ASP A 232 23.26 1.85 2.31
CA ASP A 232 24.70 1.59 2.48
C ASP A 232 25.35 2.57 3.47
N VAL A 233 25.01 3.86 3.39
CA VAL A 233 25.52 4.89 4.32
C VAL A 233 25.12 4.56 5.76
N ILE A 234 23.85 4.22 5.99
CA ILE A 234 23.32 3.94 7.33
C ILE A 234 23.88 2.63 7.86
N GLN A 235 23.88 1.56 7.06
CA GLN A 235 24.35 0.26 7.50
C GLN A 235 25.85 0.24 7.77
N ALA A 236 26.64 1.05 7.06
CA ALA A 236 28.07 1.21 7.34
C ALA A 236 28.33 1.93 8.67
N ALA A 237 27.53 2.94 9.00
CA ALA A 237 27.71 3.74 10.21
C ALA A 237 27.04 3.14 11.46
N ARG A 238 25.85 2.58 11.29
CA ARG A 238 25.01 2.01 12.35
C ARG A 238 24.34 0.70 11.90
N PRO A 239 25.09 -0.42 11.88
CA PRO A 239 24.50 -1.73 11.62
C PRO A 239 23.34 -2.02 12.58
N GLY A 240 22.18 -2.40 12.02
CA GLY A 240 20.98 -2.74 12.78
C GLY A 240 20.01 -1.58 13.02
N ALA A 241 20.34 -0.35 12.60
CA ALA A 241 19.36 0.72 12.52
C ALA A 241 18.23 0.34 11.56
N THR A 242 16.97 0.65 11.93
CA THR A 242 15.85 0.44 11.01
C THR A 242 15.86 1.51 9.91
N VAL A 243 15.47 1.16 8.69
CA VAL A 243 15.41 2.12 7.59
C VAL A 243 14.11 1.90 6.82
N PHE A 244 13.36 2.98 6.65
CA PHE A 244 12.16 3.03 5.80
C PHE A 244 12.22 4.26 4.88
N PHE A 245 11.80 4.05 3.63
CA PHE A 245 11.70 5.07 2.59
C PHE A 245 10.24 5.19 2.18
N ASN A 246 9.54 6.16 2.75
CA ASN A 246 8.12 6.34 2.56
C ASN A 246 7.80 6.73 1.11
N ALA A 247 6.99 5.89 0.47
CA ALA A 247 6.45 6.08 -0.86
C ALA A 247 5.28 5.12 -1.05
N GLY A 248 4.58 5.23 -2.18
CA GLY A 248 3.53 4.27 -2.55
C GLY A 248 4.00 2.81 -2.51
N SER A 249 3.10 1.91 -2.14
CA SER A 249 3.34 0.45 -2.04
C SER A 249 2.61 -0.31 -3.14
N ASP A 250 2.52 0.29 -4.33
CA ASP A 250 1.92 -0.34 -5.50
C ASP A 250 2.63 -1.64 -5.86
N THR A 251 1.87 -2.59 -6.39
CA THR A 251 2.34 -3.94 -6.73
C THR A 251 1.96 -4.29 -8.16
N PHE A 252 2.85 -4.98 -8.85
CA PHE A 252 2.71 -5.27 -10.28
C PHE A 252 3.14 -6.70 -10.61
N LEU A 253 2.61 -7.25 -11.70
CA LEU A 253 3.08 -8.51 -12.29
C LEU A 253 4.32 -8.35 -13.19
N GLU A 254 4.79 -7.11 -13.36
CA GLU A 254 6.10 -6.78 -13.92
C GLU A 254 7.13 -6.70 -12.77
N PRO A 255 8.19 -7.54 -12.77
CA PRO A 255 9.17 -7.58 -11.67
C PRO A 255 9.90 -6.26 -11.46
N GLY A 256 10.32 -5.99 -10.22
CA GLY A 256 11.17 -4.85 -9.89
C GLY A 256 10.49 -3.47 -9.96
N LEU A 257 9.16 -3.42 -10.04
CA LEU A 257 8.36 -2.18 -10.00
C LEU A 257 7.67 -1.94 -8.65
N GLY A 258 7.17 -0.72 -8.45
CA GLY A 258 6.40 -0.34 -7.27
C GLY A 258 7.19 -0.52 -5.96
N GLY A 259 6.54 -1.02 -4.92
CA GLY A 259 7.17 -1.25 -3.62
C GLY A 259 8.38 -2.21 -3.67
N ARG A 260 8.36 -3.20 -4.57
CA ARG A 260 9.46 -4.18 -4.73
C ARG A 260 10.77 -3.55 -5.14
N ALA A 261 10.73 -2.47 -5.93
CA ALA A 261 11.94 -1.80 -6.43
C ALA A 261 12.89 -1.34 -5.32
N ARG A 262 12.34 -0.89 -4.18
CA ARG A 262 13.12 -0.41 -3.02
C ARG A 262 13.11 -1.38 -1.84
N TYR A 263 12.31 -2.45 -1.92
CA TYR A 263 12.09 -3.38 -0.81
C TYR A 263 13.39 -3.96 -0.26
N GLY A 264 14.35 -4.30 -1.14
CA GLY A 264 15.67 -4.84 -0.73
C GLY A 264 16.44 -3.93 0.23
N HIS A 265 16.24 -2.62 0.14
CA HIS A 265 16.96 -1.58 0.89
C HIS A 265 16.17 -1.03 2.08
N MET A 266 15.16 -1.75 2.57
CA MET A 266 14.38 -1.37 3.75
C MET A 266 14.50 -2.41 4.85
N SER A 267 14.39 -2.02 6.11
CA SER A 267 14.35 -3.00 7.21
C SER A 267 12.93 -3.54 7.46
N HIS A 268 11.91 -2.79 7.06
CA HIS A 268 10.48 -3.06 7.30
C HIS A 268 9.61 -2.29 6.30
N MET A 269 8.30 -2.57 6.30
CA MET A 269 7.30 -1.79 5.57
C MET A 269 6.44 -0.96 6.53
N GLU A 270 6.10 0.26 6.17
CA GLU A 270 5.01 1.01 6.81
C GLU A 270 3.92 1.27 5.79
N ILE A 271 2.70 0.86 6.11
CA ILE A 271 1.52 0.97 5.25
C ILE A 271 0.69 2.15 5.76
N GLU A 272 0.84 3.30 5.11
CA GLU A 272 0.02 4.46 5.41
C GLU A 272 -1.39 4.32 4.83
N SER A 273 -2.38 4.44 5.71
CA SER A 273 -3.78 4.48 5.32
C SER A 273 -4.59 5.20 6.39
N LEU A 274 -5.10 6.39 6.05
CA LEU A 274 -6.02 7.16 6.89
C LEU A 274 -7.46 6.98 6.37
N PRO A 275 -8.18 5.92 6.78
CA PRO A 275 -9.45 5.54 6.13
C PRO A 275 -10.58 6.54 6.37
N SER A 276 -10.52 7.32 7.44
CA SER A 276 -11.47 8.42 7.70
C SER A 276 -11.23 9.65 6.81
N GLY A 277 -10.05 9.74 6.17
CA GLY A 277 -9.72 10.71 5.14
C GLY A 277 -10.18 10.24 3.76
N PHE A 278 -9.36 10.48 2.74
CA PHE A 278 -9.73 10.21 1.34
C PHE A 278 -9.56 8.73 0.92
N TRP A 279 -8.82 7.92 1.67
CA TRP A 279 -8.51 6.53 1.28
C TRP A 279 -9.69 5.55 1.47
N GLY A 280 -10.54 5.77 2.49
CA GLY A 280 -11.59 4.83 2.84
C GLY A 280 -11.10 3.52 3.47
N TYR A 281 -12.04 2.70 3.96
CA TYR A 281 -11.75 1.48 4.73
C TYR A 281 -11.30 0.26 3.91
N PHE A 282 -11.33 0.34 2.57
CA PHE A 282 -10.91 -0.73 1.66
C PHE A 282 -9.45 -0.59 1.19
N HIS A 283 -8.84 0.58 1.39
CA HIS A 283 -7.46 0.84 1.01
C HIS A 283 -6.45 0.02 1.82
N PHE A 284 -6.56 0.05 3.16
CA PHE A 284 -5.64 -0.64 4.06
C PHE A 284 -5.56 -2.17 3.83
N PRO A 285 -6.70 -2.90 3.75
CA PRO A 285 -6.68 -4.36 3.59
C PRO A 285 -5.97 -4.80 2.31
N ARG A 286 -6.16 -4.06 1.21
CA ARG A 286 -5.46 -4.29 -0.06
C ARG A 286 -3.94 -4.23 0.12
N LEU A 287 -3.43 -3.18 0.77
CA LEU A 287 -2.00 -3.00 0.98
C LEU A 287 -1.40 -3.96 2.02
N ALA A 288 -2.14 -4.25 3.09
CA ALA A 288 -1.72 -5.20 4.12
C ALA A 288 -1.59 -6.61 3.54
N ARG A 289 -2.56 -7.02 2.72
CA ARG A 289 -2.56 -8.33 2.05
C ARG A 289 -1.57 -8.41 0.88
N SER A 290 -1.01 -7.29 0.42
CA SER A 290 0.11 -7.27 -0.52
C SER A 290 1.45 -7.24 0.22
N SER A 291 1.91 -6.06 0.61
CA SER A 291 3.24 -5.81 1.16
C SER A 291 3.47 -6.47 2.53
N GLY A 292 2.41 -6.76 3.30
CA GLY A 292 2.52 -7.49 4.57
C GLY A 292 2.96 -8.95 4.41
N HIS A 293 2.87 -9.53 3.21
CA HIS A 293 3.29 -10.90 2.92
C HIS A 293 4.70 -11.02 2.32
N TRP A 294 5.46 -9.93 2.25
CA TRP A 294 6.79 -9.95 1.61
C TRP A 294 7.91 -10.48 2.51
N GLY A 295 7.63 -10.83 3.76
CA GLY A 295 8.56 -11.49 4.68
C GLY A 295 9.44 -10.56 5.51
N LYS A 296 9.18 -9.24 5.51
CA LYS A 296 9.74 -8.30 6.49
C LYS A 296 8.65 -7.91 7.49
N PRO A 297 9.03 -7.50 8.72
CA PRO A 297 8.11 -6.86 9.64
C PRO A 297 7.43 -5.66 8.97
N TRP A 298 6.20 -5.36 9.38
CA TRP A 298 5.46 -4.25 8.82
C TRP A 298 4.54 -3.60 9.86
N LEU A 299 4.21 -2.33 9.60
CA LEU A 299 3.33 -1.50 10.42
C LEU A 299 2.18 -0.98 9.58
N ALA A 300 1.02 -0.81 10.20
CA ALA A 300 -0.05 0.02 9.68
C ALA A 300 0.03 1.41 10.31
N MET A 301 0.12 2.41 9.46
CA MET A 301 0.06 3.80 9.88
C MET A 301 -1.33 4.36 9.66
N THR A 302 -1.95 4.84 10.74
CA THR A 302 -3.17 5.63 10.73
C THR A 302 -2.92 6.96 11.46
N GLY A 303 -3.95 7.68 11.89
CA GLY A 303 -3.86 8.96 12.58
C GLY A 303 -4.90 9.07 13.68
N ARG A 304 -4.57 9.83 14.73
CA ARG A 304 -5.51 10.14 15.82
C ARG A 304 -6.64 11.08 15.41
N PHE A 305 -6.52 11.74 14.25
CA PHE A 305 -7.41 12.78 13.75
C PHE A 305 -8.49 12.28 12.77
N GLN A 306 -9.58 13.02 12.61
CA GLN A 306 -10.73 12.63 11.78
C GLN A 306 -10.42 12.67 10.29
N THR A 307 -9.63 13.65 9.84
CA THR A 307 -9.45 13.91 8.40
C THR A 307 -8.11 13.40 7.89
N MET A 308 -7.05 14.19 8.03
CA MET A 308 -5.72 13.91 7.47
C MET A 308 -4.62 14.66 8.24
N TRP A 309 -3.36 14.44 7.85
CA TRP A 309 -2.23 15.24 8.32
C TRP A 309 -2.51 16.74 8.17
N GLY A 310 -2.28 17.49 9.25
CA GLY A 310 -2.61 18.91 9.38
C GLY A 310 -3.84 19.19 10.24
N ASP A 311 -4.58 18.16 10.65
CA ASP A 311 -5.75 18.27 11.53
C ASP A 311 -5.33 18.33 13.02
N PHE A 312 -4.86 19.50 13.46
CA PHE A 312 -4.37 19.72 14.82
C PHE A 312 -5.42 19.50 15.92
N GLY A 313 -6.71 19.59 15.62
CA GLY A 313 -7.79 19.53 16.61
C GLY A 313 -8.67 18.27 16.56
N GLY A 314 -8.56 17.46 15.52
CA GLY A 314 -9.40 16.28 15.35
C GLY A 314 -9.02 15.13 16.27
N LEU A 315 -10.02 14.50 16.89
CA LEU A 315 -9.89 13.19 17.53
C LEU A 315 -10.90 12.22 16.92
N LYS A 316 -10.44 11.04 16.51
CA LYS A 316 -11.32 9.95 16.08
C LYS A 316 -12.13 9.42 17.25
N PRO A 317 -13.33 8.85 17.01
CA PRO A 317 -13.98 8.04 18.03
C PRO A 317 -13.09 6.83 18.34
N GLN A 318 -13.03 6.41 19.61
CA GLN A 318 -12.20 5.27 20.03
C GLN A 318 -12.46 4.01 19.19
N ALA A 319 -13.73 3.69 18.89
CA ALA A 319 -14.11 2.55 18.07
C ALA A 319 -13.48 2.56 16.65
N ALA A 320 -13.25 3.73 16.07
CA ALA A 320 -12.58 3.84 14.78
C ALA A 320 -11.09 3.50 14.91
N LEU A 321 -10.42 4.03 15.95
CA LEU A 321 -9.01 3.73 16.19
C LEU A 321 -8.80 2.26 16.61
N GLU A 322 -9.72 1.69 17.38
CA GLU A 322 -9.77 0.25 17.69
C GLU A 322 -9.84 -0.58 16.41
N PHE A 323 -10.79 -0.29 15.52
CA PHE A 323 -10.91 -1.00 14.24
C PHE A 323 -9.61 -0.91 13.42
N GLU A 324 -9.03 0.28 13.34
CA GLU A 324 -7.82 0.56 12.57
C GLU A 324 -6.56 -0.07 13.18
N CYS A 325 -6.50 -0.26 14.50
CA CYS A 325 -5.36 -0.89 15.19
C CYS A 325 -5.49 -2.40 15.39
N PHE A 326 -6.71 -2.94 15.50
CA PHE A 326 -6.93 -4.38 15.67
C PHE A 326 -6.81 -5.13 14.34
N ARG A 327 -7.12 -4.47 13.22
CA ARG A 327 -7.01 -5.07 11.90
C ARG A 327 -5.58 -5.44 11.49
N PRO A 328 -4.56 -4.55 11.55
CA PRO A 328 -3.17 -4.94 11.31
C PRO A 328 -2.70 -6.03 12.26
N GLN A 329 -3.08 -5.93 13.54
CA GLN A 329 -2.75 -6.92 14.56
C GLN A 329 -3.25 -8.33 14.17
N ALA A 330 -4.50 -8.43 13.69
CA ALA A 330 -5.07 -9.68 13.20
C ALA A 330 -4.38 -10.22 11.93
N LEU A 331 -3.72 -9.35 11.15
CA LEU A 331 -2.96 -9.70 9.94
C LEU A 331 -1.46 -9.92 10.21
N GLY A 332 -1.01 -9.81 11.47
CA GLY A 332 0.39 -10.00 11.86
C GLY A 332 1.28 -8.76 11.75
N GLY A 333 0.70 -7.57 11.57
CA GLY A 333 1.40 -6.28 11.54
C GLY A 333 1.36 -5.53 12.88
N GLY A 334 2.27 -4.58 13.04
CA GLY A 334 2.24 -3.61 14.15
C GLY A 334 1.43 -2.34 13.82
N ASN A 335 1.34 -1.44 14.79
CA ASN A 335 0.59 -0.20 14.70
C ASN A 335 1.51 1.02 14.76
N SER A 336 1.18 2.06 13.99
CA SER A 336 1.77 3.39 14.06
C SER A 336 0.65 4.42 14.01
N VAL A 337 0.31 5.05 15.14
CA VAL A 337 -0.72 6.09 15.16
C VAL A 337 -0.05 7.44 14.96
N GLY A 338 -0.42 8.11 13.89
CA GLY A 338 -0.02 9.47 13.58
C GLY A 338 -0.60 10.46 14.56
N ASP A 339 0.27 11.32 15.09
CA ASP A 339 -0.08 12.53 15.83
C ASP A 339 0.76 13.69 15.30
N GLN A 340 0.39 14.92 15.64
CA GLN A 340 1.17 16.10 15.30
C GLN A 340 1.58 16.79 16.59
N LEU A 341 2.89 16.91 16.82
CA LEU A 341 3.40 17.61 18.00
C LEU A 341 3.03 19.10 17.89
N PRO A 342 2.28 19.67 18.85
CA PRO A 342 2.06 21.11 18.88
C PRO A 342 3.41 21.87 18.92
N PRO A 343 3.57 22.98 18.15
CA PRO A 343 4.86 23.65 17.96
C PRO A 343 5.64 24.00 19.23
N ARG A 344 4.94 24.32 20.33
CA ARG A 344 5.57 24.67 21.60
C ARG A 344 6.20 23.47 22.33
N GLY A 345 6.00 22.24 21.86
CA GLY A 345 6.66 21.03 22.36
C GLY A 345 5.89 20.26 23.44
N ARG A 346 4.63 20.61 23.69
CA ARG A 346 3.75 19.90 24.65
C ARG A 346 2.74 19.04 23.91
N LEU A 347 2.71 17.76 24.24
CA LEU A 347 1.77 16.77 23.68
C LEU A 347 0.33 17.07 24.12
N ASP A 348 -0.64 16.72 23.27
CA ASP A 348 -2.07 16.84 23.56
C ASP A 348 -2.54 15.69 24.47
N PRO A 349 -2.90 15.95 25.74
CA PRO A 349 -3.31 14.88 26.66
C PRO A 349 -4.48 14.05 26.14
N ALA A 350 -5.44 14.66 25.43
CA ALA A 350 -6.61 13.94 24.93
C ALA A 350 -6.26 12.96 23.80
N ALA A 351 -5.26 13.28 22.98
CA ALA A 351 -4.74 12.36 21.97
C ALA A 351 -4.09 11.13 22.62
N TYR A 352 -3.33 11.32 23.71
CA TYR A 352 -2.65 10.22 24.39
C TYR A 352 -3.55 9.41 25.32
N ASP A 353 -4.64 10.00 25.83
CA ASP A 353 -5.71 9.24 26.49
C ASP A 353 -6.37 8.26 25.49
N LEU A 354 -6.66 8.73 24.27
CA LEU A 354 -7.22 7.91 23.19
C LEU A 354 -6.23 6.82 22.72
N ILE A 355 -4.99 7.20 22.37
CA ILE A 355 -3.96 6.26 21.91
C ILE A 355 -3.68 5.23 23.01
N GLY A 356 -3.53 5.66 24.26
CA GLY A 356 -3.28 4.78 25.40
C GLY A 356 -4.40 3.78 25.65
N ALA A 357 -5.67 4.21 25.54
CA ALA A 357 -6.82 3.32 25.70
C ALA A 357 -6.85 2.20 24.65
N VAL A 358 -6.47 2.49 23.40
CA VAL A 358 -6.39 1.48 22.34
C VAL A 358 -5.13 0.63 22.49
N TYR A 359 -3.98 1.23 22.78
CA TYR A 359 -2.71 0.50 22.92
C TYR A 359 -2.62 -0.40 24.16
N ALA A 360 -3.36 -0.10 25.22
CA ALA A 360 -3.54 -1.03 26.33
C ALA A 360 -4.23 -2.33 25.86
N GLN A 361 -5.22 -2.23 24.96
CA GLN A 361 -5.90 -3.40 24.39
C GLN A 361 -4.99 -4.15 23.41
N THR A 362 -4.22 -3.43 22.57
CA THR A 362 -3.27 -4.08 21.67
C THR A 362 -2.18 -4.82 22.43
N GLU A 363 -1.58 -4.20 23.45
CA GLU A 363 -0.58 -4.82 24.33
C GLU A 363 -1.14 -6.07 25.02
N ALA A 364 -2.37 -6.03 25.53
CA ALA A 364 -3.01 -7.19 26.15
C ALA A 364 -3.22 -8.36 25.18
N ALA A 365 -3.34 -8.08 23.87
CA ALA A 365 -3.55 -9.09 22.85
C ALA A 365 -2.24 -9.68 22.26
N GLU A 366 -1.09 -9.04 22.49
CA GLU A 366 0.22 -9.47 21.94
C GLU A 366 0.56 -10.95 22.11
N PRO A 367 0.34 -11.56 23.29
CA PRO A 367 0.66 -12.97 23.50
C PRO A 367 -0.13 -13.95 22.62
N PHE A 368 -1.24 -13.54 21.99
CA PHE A 368 -2.06 -14.42 21.16
C PHE A 368 -1.52 -14.61 19.74
N TYR A 369 -0.69 -13.69 19.24
CA TYR A 369 -0.21 -13.71 17.86
C TYR A 369 1.31 -13.52 17.72
N GLU A 370 2.03 -13.34 18.84
CA GLU A 370 3.50 -13.38 18.84
C GLU A 370 4.01 -14.69 18.20
N GLY A 371 4.89 -14.57 17.20
CA GLY A 371 5.44 -15.72 16.47
C GLY A 371 4.43 -16.44 15.55
N SER A 372 3.23 -15.90 15.35
CA SER A 372 2.27 -16.45 14.39
C SER A 372 2.76 -16.31 12.94
N SER A 373 2.20 -17.12 12.05
CA SER A 373 2.45 -17.05 10.61
C SER A 373 1.13 -17.12 9.86
N PRO A 374 0.97 -16.36 8.76
CA PRO A 374 -0.26 -16.36 7.99
C PRO A 374 -0.47 -17.72 7.30
N LEU A 375 -1.72 -18.21 7.32
CA LEU A 375 -2.14 -19.41 6.59
C LEU A 375 -2.89 -18.98 5.32
N VAL A 376 -2.15 -18.52 4.31
CA VAL A 376 -2.74 -18.03 3.07
C VAL A 376 -3.32 -19.19 2.26
N GLN A 377 -4.61 -19.12 1.94
CA GLN A 377 -5.30 -20.13 1.13
C GLN A 377 -5.55 -19.65 -0.30
N VAL A 378 -5.82 -18.35 -0.46
CA VAL A 378 -6.19 -17.75 -1.74
C VAL A 378 -5.16 -16.70 -2.16
N GLY A 379 -4.63 -16.84 -3.35
CA GLY A 379 -3.82 -15.80 -3.98
C GLY A 379 -4.66 -14.95 -4.92
N ILE A 380 -4.51 -13.63 -4.88
CA ILE A 380 -5.18 -12.69 -5.80
C ILE A 380 -4.09 -12.03 -6.64
N ALA A 381 -3.97 -12.38 -7.91
CA ALA A 381 -3.03 -11.73 -8.80
C ALA A 381 -3.40 -10.25 -8.95
N THR A 382 -2.48 -9.36 -8.58
CA THR A 382 -2.70 -7.91 -8.57
C THR A 382 -3.27 -7.41 -9.90
N SER A 383 -4.25 -6.52 -9.82
CA SER A 383 -4.77 -5.78 -10.97
C SER A 383 -3.89 -4.57 -11.31
N GLY A 384 -2.93 -4.24 -10.44
CA GLY A 384 -1.96 -3.17 -10.66
C GLY A 384 -1.20 -3.36 -11.97
N THR A 385 -1.33 -2.36 -12.84
CA THR A 385 -0.73 -2.37 -14.19
C THR A 385 -0.01 -1.05 -14.41
N PRO A 386 1.29 -1.07 -14.78
CA PRO A 386 2.04 0.16 -15.01
C PRO A 386 1.37 1.06 -16.05
N GLY A 387 1.15 2.31 -15.67
CA GLY A 387 0.53 3.32 -16.53
C GLY A 387 -1.00 3.34 -16.57
N LEU A 388 -1.67 2.43 -15.86
CA LEU A 388 -3.10 2.56 -15.57
C LEU A 388 -3.32 3.33 -14.26
N ASP A 389 -4.54 3.81 -14.07
CA ASP A 389 -4.92 4.47 -12.83
C ASP A 389 -5.00 3.48 -11.66
N GLY A 390 -4.35 3.84 -10.56
CA GLY A 390 -4.19 2.99 -9.38
C GLY A 390 -5.53 2.77 -8.68
N ASP A 391 -6.35 3.82 -8.56
CA ASP A 391 -7.66 3.75 -7.90
C ASP A 391 -8.64 2.86 -8.69
N GLU A 392 -8.59 2.93 -10.02
CA GLU A 392 -9.42 2.09 -10.89
C GLU A 392 -9.01 0.62 -10.88
N THR A 393 -7.70 0.34 -10.85
CA THR A 393 -7.19 -1.03 -10.74
C THR A 393 -7.40 -1.61 -9.34
N ALA A 394 -7.28 -0.79 -8.29
CA ALA A 394 -7.49 -1.19 -6.90
C ALA A 394 -8.89 -1.73 -6.64
N LYS A 395 -9.95 -1.19 -7.25
CA LYS A 395 -11.33 -1.67 -7.05
C LYS A 395 -11.52 -3.16 -7.35
N SER A 396 -10.79 -3.68 -8.35
CA SER A 396 -10.81 -5.10 -8.70
C SER A 396 -10.19 -5.96 -7.60
N ASP A 397 -9.03 -5.54 -7.06
CA ASP A 397 -8.37 -6.25 -5.98
C ASP A 397 -9.17 -6.16 -4.67
N GLU A 398 -9.73 -4.98 -4.37
CA GLU A 398 -10.58 -4.73 -3.20
C GLU A 398 -11.83 -5.62 -3.21
N GLY A 399 -12.52 -5.76 -4.35
CA GLY A 399 -13.69 -6.63 -4.46
C GLY A 399 -13.35 -8.11 -4.25
N ALA A 400 -12.23 -8.58 -4.79
CA ALA A 400 -11.76 -9.95 -4.56
C ALA A 400 -11.37 -10.19 -3.10
N ILE A 401 -10.73 -9.21 -2.46
CA ILE A 401 -10.39 -9.26 -1.03
C ILE A 401 -11.65 -9.25 -0.18
N GLN A 402 -12.61 -8.37 -0.46
CA GLN A 402 -13.87 -8.28 0.28
C GLN A 402 -14.64 -9.60 0.21
N MET A 403 -14.73 -10.21 -0.97
CA MET A 403 -15.32 -11.55 -1.14
C MET A 403 -14.60 -12.59 -0.26
N CYS A 404 -13.26 -12.57 -0.21
CA CYS A 404 -12.50 -13.50 0.64
C CYS A 404 -12.76 -13.24 2.13
N GLU A 405 -12.78 -11.98 2.56
CA GLU A 405 -13.04 -11.61 3.96
C GLU A 405 -14.43 -12.02 4.41
N GLU A 406 -15.46 -11.76 3.60
CA GLU A 406 -16.85 -12.15 3.91
C GLU A 406 -17.05 -13.68 3.87
N ALA A 407 -16.26 -14.40 3.07
CA ALA A 407 -16.26 -15.85 3.02
C ALA A 407 -15.29 -16.51 4.01
N HIS A 408 -14.58 -15.71 4.83
CA HIS A 408 -13.61 -16.15 5.83
C HIS A 408 -12.42 -16.95 5.25
N TYR A 409 -11.95 -16.57 4.06
CA TYR A 409 -10.71 -17.07 3.48
C TYR A 409 -9.57 -16.09 3.69
N GLU A 410 -8.46 -16.60 4.22
CA GLU A 410 -7.23 -15.82 4.32
C GLU A 410 -6.55 -15.73 2.95
N CYS A 411 -6.29 -14.51 2.50
CA CYS A 411 -5.78 -14.25 1.15
C CYS A 411 -4.59 -13.28 1.11
N ALA A 412 -3.79 -13.41 0.06
CA ALA A 412 -2.68 -12.52 -0.24
C ALA A 412 -2.77 -12.00 -1.68
N VAL A 413 -2.40 -10.73 -1.88
CA VAL A 413 -2.24 -10.15 -3.22
C VAL A 413 -0.87 -10.57 -3.77
N LEU A 414 -0.89 -11.24 -4.90
CA LEU A 414 0.30 -11.77 -5.58
C LEU A 414 0.84 -10.75 -6.58
N ASP A 415 2.13 -10.47 -6.45
CA ASP A 415 2.96 -9.81 -7.46
C ASP A 415 3.78 -10.84 -8.27
N ALA A 416 4.65 -10.36 -9.14
CA ALA A 416 5.51 -11.22 -9.96
C ALA A 416 6.38 -12.20 -9.13
N GLU A 417 6.85 -11.76 -7.96
CA GLU A 417 7.80 -12.47 -7.11
C GLU A 417 7.11 -13.38 -6.08
N SER A 418 5.82 -13.16 -5.82
CA SER A 418 5.05 -13.86 -4.80
C SER A 418 4.96 -15.38 -5.07
N PRO A 419 5.13 -16.24 -4.05
CA PRO A 419 4.94 -17.68 -4.22
C PRO A 419 3.48 -17.99 -4.58
N ILE A 420 3.29 -18.96 -5.48
CA ILE A 420 1.96 -19.45 -5.88
C ILE A 420 1.70 -20.90 -5.42
N ASP A 421 2.77 -21.62 -5.09
CA ASP A 421 2.71 -23.02 -4.74
C ASP A 421 2.03 -23.19 -3.37
N GLY A 422 1.17 -24.19 -3.25
CA GLY A 422 0.46 -24.50 -2.00
C GLY A 422 -0.84 -23.73 -1.78
N LEU A 423 -1.19 -22.79 -2.65
CA LEU A 423 -2.48 -22.10 -2.61
C LEU A 423 -3.62 -23.04 -3.06
N ASP A 424 -4.78 -22.92 -2.43
CA ASP A 424 -5.99 -23.66 -2.78
C ASP A 424 -6.68 -23.08 -4.04
N LEU A 425 -6.51 -21.77 -4.26
CA LEU A 425 -7.12 -21.00 -5.34
C LEU A 425 -6.24 -19.81 -5.70
N VAL A 426 -6.15 -19.52 -7.00
CA VAL A 426 -5.63 -18.24 -7.51
C VAL A 426 -6.71 -17.50 -8.27
N ILE A 427 -6.95 -16.25 -7.87
CA ILE A 427 -7.89 -15.33 -8.47
C ILE A 427 -7.15 -14.40 -9.42
N LEU A 428 -7.67 -14.26 -10.64
CA LEU A 428 -7.28 -13.20 -11.58
C LEU A 428 -8.42 -12.18 -11.63
N GLY A 429 -8.13 -10.97 -11.15
CA GLY A 429 -9.09 -9.87 -11.07
C GLY A 429 -9.53 -9.36 -12.44
N ASP A 430 -10.55 -8.50 -12.45
CA ASP A 430 -11.18 -8.01 -13.68
C ASP A 430 -10.20 -7.35 -14.66
N ARG A 431 -9.14 -6.73 -14.11
CA ARG A 431 -8.14 -5.92 -14.83
C ARG A 431 -6.72 -6.44 -14.65
N THR A 432 -6.52 -7.65 -14.15
CA THR A 432 -5.20 -8.27 -14.09
C THR A 432 -4.59 -8.35 -15.49
N THR A 433 -3.41 -7.74 -15.66
CA THR A 433 -2.68 -7.76 -16.93
C THR A 433 -1.53 -8.76 -16.84
N LEU A 434 -1.67 -9.89 -17.53
CA LEU A 434 -0.70 -10.99 -17.42
C LEU A 434 0.61 -10.69 -18.16
N THR A 435 1.72 -10.96 -17.48
CA THR A 435 3.06 -10.98 -18.10
C THR A 435 3.43 -12.41 -18.53
N PRO A 436 4.31 -12.60 -19.52
CA PRO A 436 4.70 -13.95 -19.96
C PRO A 436 5.24 -14.82 -18.82
N GLY A 437 6.02 -14.25 -17.90
CA GLY A 437 6.54 -14.97 -16.74
C GLY A 437 5.44 -15.44 -15.79
N PHE A 438 4.41 -14.61 -15.57
CA PHE A 438 3.29 -14.98 -14.70
C PHE A 438 2.34 -15.99 -15.37
N VAL A 439 2.18 -15.95 -16.70
CA VAL A 439 1.45 -17.00 -17.45
C VAL A 439 2.08 -18.37 -17.25
N GLU A 440 3.40 -18.48 -17.35
CA GLU A 440 4.10 -19.75 -17.14
C GLU A 440 4.00 -20.22 -15.68
N LYS A 441 4.00 -19.30 -14.72
CA LYS A 441 3.74 -19.58 -13.30
C LYS A 441 2.35 -20.17 -13.08
N LEU A 442 1.33 -19.56 -13.69
CA LEU A 442 -0.07 -20.05 -13.65
C LEU A 442 -0.22 -21.41 -14.34
N ARG A 443 0.46 -21.62 -15.47
CA ARG A 443 0.46 -22.90 -16.20
C ARG A 443 1.03 -24.02 -15.33
N ALA A 444 2.16 -23.79 -14.68
CA ALA A 444 2.78 -24.75 -13.77
C ALA A 444 1.86 -25.07 -12.58
N TYR A 445 1.29 -24.04 -11.95
CA TYR A 445 0.35 -24.18 -10.84
C TYR A 445 -0.90 -24.99 -11.25
N TYR A 446 -1.50 -24.70 -12.41
CA TYR A 446 -2.68 -25.42 -12.91
C TYR A 446 -2.37 -26.88 -13.28
N ALA A 447 -1.20 -27.14 -13.88
CA ALA A 447 -0.73 -28.48 -14.19
C ALA A 447 -0.46 -29.32 -12.92
N ALA A 448 -0.04 -28.68 -11.83
CA ALA A 448 0.13 -29.31 -10.52
C ALA A 448 -1.20 -29.57 -9.77
N GLY A 449 -2.34 -29.22 -10.35
CA GLY A 449 -3.67 -29.43 -9.77
C GLY A 449 -4.26 -28.20 -9.06
N GLY A 450 -3.61 -27.05 -9.18
CA GLY A 450 -4.12 -25.77 -8.70
C GLY A 450 -5.43 -25.35 -9.37
N LYS A 451 -6.19 -24.49 -8.69
CA LYS A 451 -7.49 -23.99 -9.16
C LYS A 451 -7.44 -22.51 -9.48
N LEU A 452 -8.20 -22.09 -10.49
CA LEU A 452 -8.27 -20.71 -10.96
C LEU A 452 -9.69 -20.14 -10.87
N LEU A 453 -9.82 -18.89 -10.44
CA LEU A 453 -11.02 -18.09 -10.66
C LEU A 453 -10.61 -16.88 -11.47
N VAL A 454 -11.12 -16.77 -12.69
CA VAL A 454 -10.72 -15.72 -13.64
C VAL A 454 -11.91 -14.82 -13.91
N SER A 455 -11.75 -13.52 -13.73
CA SER A 455 -12.80 -12.55 -14.00
C SER A 455 -12.49 -11.67 -15.21
N TYR A 456 -13.48 -11.48 -16.06
CA TYR A 456 -13.49 -10.53 -17.18
C TYR A 456 -12.22 -10.62 -18.03
N ARG A 457 -11.33 -9.62 -17.94
CA ARG A 457 -10.08 -9.54 -18.73
C ARG A 457 -8.86 -10.03 -17.97
N GLY A 458 -9.01 -10.58 -16.76
CA GLY A 458 -7.89 -11.04 -15.92
C GLY A 458 -7.01 -12.13 -16.52
N GLY A 459 -7.50 -12.83 -17.56
CA GLY A 459 -6.74 -13.82 -18.33
C GLY A 459 -6.03 -13.25 -19.57
N CYS A 460 -6.03 -11.93 -19.78
CA CYS A 460 -5.45 -11.29 -20.94
C CYS A 460 -4.06 -10.68 -20.67
N ASP A 461 -3.26 -10.55 -21.72
CA ASP A 461 -2.03 -9.76 -21.73
C ASP A 461 -2.31 -8.25 -21.95
N ALA A 462 -1.25 -7.44 -21.95
CA ALA A 462 -1.33 -6.00 -22.16
C ALA A 462 -1.90 -5.57 -23.52
N SER A 463 -1.92 -6.47 -24.52
CA SER A 463 -2.56 -6.21 -25.83
C SER A 463 -4.07 -6.49 -25.81
N GLY A 464 -4.58 -7.05 -24.70
CA GLY A 464 -5.97 -7.49 -24.55
C GLY A 464 -6.23 -8.90 -25.09
N LYS A 465 -5.18 -9.62 -25.51
CA LYS A 465 -5.29 -10.99 -26.04
C LYS A 465 -5.33 -11.99 -24.89
N TRP A 466 -6.20 -12.99 -25.00
CA TRP A 466 -6.25 -14.11 -24.05
C TRP A 466 -4.92 -14.86 -24.02
N ALA A 467 -4.34 -15.00 -22.82
CA ALA A 467 -3.00 -15.55 -22.62
C ALA A 467 -3.00 -16.95 -21.99
N LEU A 468 -4.15 -17.41 -21.46
CA LEU A 468 -4.28 -18.71 -20.79
C LEU A 468 -4.74 -19.80 -21.77
N ASP A 469 -3.88 -20.18 -22.71
CA ASP A 469 -4.18 -21.16 -23.77
C ASP A 469 -4.54 -22.58 -23.26
N PHE A 470 -4.23 -22.89 -22.00
CA PHE A 470 -4.59 -24.14 -21.33
C PHE A 470 -6.01 -24.13 -20.75
N LEU A 471 -6.72 -23.00 -20.85
CA LEU A 471 -8.14 -22.89 -20.53
C LEU A 471 -8.95 -22.75 -21.84
N PRO A 472 -10.06 -23.49 -22.01
CA PRO A 472 -10.86 -23.46 -23.24
C PRO A 472 -11.78 -22.24 -23.29
N ILE A 473 -11.22 -21.02 -23.19
CA ILE A 473 -11.97 -19.75 -23.24
C ILE A 473 -11.53 -18.96 -24.48
N ALA A 474 -12.51 -18.45 -25.22
CA ALA A 474 -12.29 -17.53 -26.34
C ALA A 474 -13.15 -16.27 -26.18
N ILE A 475 -12.52 -15.10 -26.28
CA ILE A 475 -13.19 -13.79 -26.21
C ILE A 475 -13.52 -13.33 -27.63
N ALA A 476 -14.80 -13.08 -27.90
CA ALA A 476 -15.29 -12.60 -29.20
C ALA A 476 -15.39 -11.07 -29.29
N GLY A 477 -15.49 -10.38 -28.15
CA GLY A 477 -15.58 -8.92 -28.08
C GLY A 477 -16.35 -8.45 -26.85
N ASP A 478 -16.59 -7.15 -26.75
CA ASP A 478 -17.40 -6.57 -25.68
C ASP A 478 -18.90 -6.82 -25.91
N LEU A 479 -19.65 -6.96 -24.81
CA LEU A 479 -21.11 -7.10 -24.85
C LEU A 479 -21.75 -5.78 -25.30
N ALA A 480 -22.50 -5.80 -26.41
CA ALA A 480 -23.11 -4.59 -26.96
C ALA A 480 -24.32 -4.08 -26.14
N GLU A 481 -25.20 -4.99 -25.73
CA GLU A 481 -26.41 -4.69 -24.96
C GLU A 481 -26.15 -4.86 -23.45
N TYR A 482 -25.88 -3.74 -22.75
CA TYR A 482 -25.69 -3.67 -21.30
C TYR A 482 -26.44 -2.45 -20.70
N PRO A 483 -26.77 -2.43 -19.39
CA PRO A 483 -26.57 -3.49 -18.40
C PRO A 483 -27.34 -4.76 -18.76
N ALA A 484 -26.73 -5.91 -18.48
CA ALA A 484 -27.34 -7.22 -18.72
C ALA A 484 -27.83 -7.80 -17.41
N TYR A 485 -28.48 -8.95 -17.45
CA TYR A 485 -28.89 -9.67 -16.26
C TYR A 485 -28.30 -11.07 -16.25
N TRP A 486 -28.05 -11.61 -15.07
CA TRP A 486 -27.64 -12.98 -14.85
C TRP A 486 -28.83 -13.82 -14.45
N ARG A 487 -28.96 -14.98 -15.09
CA ARG A 487 -29.82 -16.08 -14.67
C ARG A 487 -28.96 -17.31 -14.44
N THR A 488 -28.82 -17.72 -13.19
CA THR A 488 -28.07 -18.93 -12.84
C THR A 488 -28.84 -20.18 -13.28
N HIS A 489 -28.12 -21.22 -13.68
CA HIS A 489 -28.73 -22.50 -13.98
C HIS A 489 -29.23 -23.17 -12.68
N PRO A 490 -30.45 -23.75 -12.62
CA PRO A 490 -31.01 -24.32 -11.37
C PRO A 490 -30.16 -25.41 -10.72
N LYS A 491 -29.35 -26.14 -11.51
CA LYS A 491 -28.41 -27.15 -11.00
C LYS A 491 -27.26 -26.54 -10.20
N PHE A 492 -26.84 -25.32 -10.55
CA PHE A 492 -25.82 -24.59 -9.81
C PHE A 492 -26.42 -23.95 -8.56
N SER A 493 -27.53 -23.22 -8.72
CA SER A 493 -28.30 -22.71 -7.60
C SER A 493 -29.77 -22.49 -7.96
N ALA A 494 -30.64 -23.32 -7.37
CA ALA A 494 -32.08 -23.23 -7.58
C ALA A 494 -32.68 -21.94 -7.01
N GLU A 495 -32.10 -21.40 -5.93
CA GLU A 495 -32.56 -20.15 -5.32
C GLU A 495 -32.24 -18.95 -6.22
N LEU A 496 -30.99 -18.86 -6.68
CA LEU A 496 -30.53 -17.77 -7.55
C LEU A 496 -31.25 -17.79 -8.90
N ALA A 497 -31.64 -18.98 -9.38
CA ALA A 497 -32.34 -19.16 -10.66
C ALA A 497 -33.77 -18.59 -10.67
N ARG A 498 -34.32 -18.20 -9.51
CA ARG A 498 -35.71 -17.70 -9.40
C ARG A 498 -35.88 -16.26 -9.88
N THR A 499 -34.79 -15.52 -10.05
CA THR A 499 -34.85 -14.12 -10.48
C THR A 499 -33.63 -13.77 -11.33
N ASP A 500 -33.86 -12.91 -12.31
CA ASP A 500 -32.77 -12.29 -13.04
C ASP A 500 -32.16 -11.19 -12.18
N ARG A 501 -30.83 -11.17 -12.11
CA ARG A 501 -30.08 -10.17 -11.35
C ARG A 501 -29.35 -9.27 -12.31
N VAL A 502 -29.58 -7.97 -12.21
CA VAL A 502 -28.84 -7.03 -13.06
C VAL A 502 -27.35 -7.09 -12.74
N PHE A 503 -26.56 -6.99 -13.80
CA PHE A 503 -25.13 -6.72 -13.78
C PHE A 503 -24.91 -5.39 -14.51
N TYR A 504 -24.48 -4.37 -13.77
CA TYR A 504 -24.47 -2.99 -14.21
C TYR A 504 -23.34 -2.70 -15.20
N GLN A 505 -22.19 -3.34 -15.01
CA GLN A 505 -21.02 -3.14 -15.87
C GLN A 505 -21.08 -3.92 -17.19
N GLN A 506 -20.36 -3.41 -18.20
CA GLN A 506 -20.19 -4.09 -19.48
C GLN A 506 -19.23 -5.28 -19.33
N GLY A 507 -19.65 -6.47 -19.77
CA GLY A 507 -18.79 -7.66 -19.87
C GLY A 507 -18.41 -8.04 -21.30
N LEU A 508 -17.97 -9.29 -21.48
CA LEU A 508 -17.47 -9.86 -22.74
C LEU A 508 -18.39 -10.92 -23.31
N VAL A 509 -18.49 -10.98 -24.63
CA VAL A 509 -19.03 -12.15 -25.34
C VAL A 509 -17.94 -13.21 -25.41
N VAL A 510 -18.21 -14.40 -24.86
CA VAL A 510 -17.22 -15.49 -24.79
C VAL A 510 -17.78 -16.82 -25.29
N SER A 511 -16.90 -17.68 -25.75
CA SER A 511 -17.16 -19.09 -26.05
C SER A 511 -16.29 -19.97 -25.16
N ALA A 512 -16.88 -21.02 -24.59
CA ALA A 512 -16.23 -21.92 -23.65
C ALA A 512 -16.62 -23.39 -23.91
N PRO A 513 -16.13 -24.00 -25.00
CA PRO A 513 -16.54 -25.35 -25.38
C PRO A 513 -16.16 -26.38 -24.32
N GLY A 514 -17.12 -27.24 -23.96
CA GLY A 514 -16.93 -28.29 -22.97
C GLY A 514 -16.98 -27.84 -21.51
N CYS A 515 -17.19 -26.54 -21.25
CA CYS A 515 -17.43 -26.03 -19.91
C CYS A 515 -18.90 -26.17 -19.50
N GLU A 516 -19.14 -26.34 -18.19
CA GLU A 516 -20.46 -26.22 -17.60
C GLU A 516 -20.89 -24.75 -17.55
N LEU A 517 -22.13 -24.48 -17.95
CA LEU A 517 -22.72 -23.15 -17.92
C LEU A 517 -23.42 -22.93 -16.56
N LEU A 518 -22.80 -22.14 -15.69
CA LEU A 518 -23.33 -21.86 -14.36
C LEU A 518 -24.36 -20.73 -14.35
N ALA A 519 -24.16 -19.73 -15.22
CA ALA A 519 -25.11 -18.65 -15.43
C ALA A 519 -25.10 -18.15 -16.87
N GLU A 520 -26.29 -17.84 -17.36
CA GLU A 520 -26.54 -17.24 -18.67
C GLU A 520 -26.89 -15.77 -18.53
N ARG A 521 -26.65 -15.00 -19.61
CA ARG A 521 -27.14 -13.64 -19.72
C ARG A 521 -28.59 -13.61 -20.17
N VAL A 522 -29.34 -12.70 -19.58
CA VAL A 522 -30.64 -12.24 -20.08
C VAL A 522 -30.45 -10.79 -20.51
N LEU A 523 -30.61 -10.52 -21.81
CA LEU A 523 -30.40 -9.19 -22.37
C LEU A 523 -31.61 -8.29 -22.12
N PRO A 524 -31.42 -6.96 -22.01
CA PRO A 524 -32.54 -6.03 -21.94
C PRO A 524 -33.35 -6.03 -23.25
N TYR A 525 -34.59 -5.54 -23.22
CA TYR A 525 -35.37 -5.32 -24.46
C TYR A 525 -34.66 -4.39 -25.45
N PHE A 526 -33.93 -3.39 -24.94
CA PHE A 526 -33.06 -2.49 -25.68
C PHE A 526 -32.02 -1.88 -24.74
N LYS A 527 -30.85 -1.53 -25.28
CA LYS A 527 -29.89 -0.69 -24.56
C LYS A 527 -30.51 0.69 -24.32
N ARG A 528 -30.55 1.10 -23.06
CA ARG A 528 -31.08 2.41 -22.67
C ARG A 528 -30.25 3.53 -23.28
N ASP A 529 -30.92 4.56 -23.77
CA ASP A 529 -30.33 5.84 -24.19
C ASP A 529 -31.32 6.99 -23.90
N ASP A 530 -30.99 8.20 -24.36
CA ASP A 530 -31.78 9.41 -24.12
C ASP A 530 -33.19 9.38 -24.73
N VAL A 531 -33.42 8.51 -25.73
CA VAL A 531 -34.69 8.41 -26.46
C VAL A 531 -35.43 7.09 -26.20
N ARG A 532 -34.72 6.04 -25.81
CA ARG A 532 -35.22 4.70 -25.49
C ARG A 532 -34.90 4.41 -24.03
N TYR A 533 -35.88 4.63 -23.16
CA TYR A 533 -35.76 4.36 -21.73
C TYR A 533 -37.01 3.68 -21.18
N CYS A 534 -36.83 2.96 -20.07
CA CYS A 534 -37.90 2.35 -19.30
C CYS A 534 -37.62 2.63 -17.82
N SER A 535 -38.63 3.13 -17.10
CA SER A 535 -38.50 3.46 -15.67
C SER A 535 -37.30 4.38 -15.38
N HIS A 536 -36.85 4.38 -14.13
CA HIS A 536 -35.89 5.34 -13.57
C HIS A 536 -34.43 4.98 -13.84
N LEU A 537 -34.09 3.71 -14.13
CA LEU A 537 -32.69 3.26 -14.22
C LEU A 537 -32.40 2.43 -15.47
N GLN A 538 -32.92 1.22 -15.58
CA GLN A 538 -32.51 0.25 -16.60
C GLN A 538 -33.69 -0.37 -17.34
N THR A 539 -33.44 -0.82 -18.57
CA THR A 539 -34.43 -1.53 -19.38
C THR A 539 -34.65 -2.94 -18.82
N PRO A 540 -35.90 -3.42 -18.66
CA PRO A 540 -36.18 -4.75 -18.11
C PRO A 540 -35.58 -5.88 -18.96
N PRO A 541 -35.30 -7.04 -18.36
CA PRO A 541 -34.79 -8.21 -19.07
C PRO A 541 -35.85 -8.74 -20.05
N ARG A 542 -35.41 -9.29 -21.18
CA ARG A 542 -36.26 -10.10 -22.06
C ARG A 542 -36.70 -11.38 -21.32
N PRO A 543 -37.82 -12.02 -21.70
CA PRO A 543 -38.30 -13.23 -21.00
C PRO A 543 -37.29 -14.40 -21.11
N GLU A 544 -36.70 -14.58 -22.30
CA GLU A 544 -35.76 -15.64 -22.60
C GLU A 544 -34.30 -15.22 -22.38
N ALA A 545 -33.50 -16.14 -21.85
CA ALA A 545 -32.05 -15.97 -21.80
C ALA A 545 -31.47 -15.96 -23.22
N SER A 546 -30.39 -15.21 -23.43
CA SER A 546 -29.77 -15.06 -24.75
C SER A 546 -28.91 -16.26 -25.17
N GLY A 547 -28.69 -17.21 -24.25
CA GLY A 547 -27.74 -18.31 -24.41
C GLY A 547 -26.27 -17.87 -24.32
N GLN A 548 -25.99 -16.58 -24.09
CA GLN A 548 -24.63 -16.10 -23.88
C GLN A 548 -24.18 -16.42 -22.45
N ALA A 549 -22.99 -16.99 -22.33
CA ALA A 549 -22.41 -17.29 -21.03
C ALA A 549 -22.10 -16.03 -20.23
N ALA A 550 -22.53 -16.00 -18.97
CA ALA A 550 -22.08 -15.05 -17.95
C ALA A 550 -21.03 -15.69 -17.05
N ILE A 551 -21.25 -16.95 -16.64
CA ILE A 551 -20.35 -17.70 -15.77
C ILE A 551 -20.23 -19.14 -16.29
N VAL A 552 -19.00 -19.61 -16.47
CA VAL A 552 -18.71 -20.98 -16.87
C VAL A 552 -17.73 -21.65 -15.91
N ALA A 553 -17.84 -22.97 -15.76
CA ALA A 553 -16.93 -23.78 -14.98
C ALA A 553 -16.31 -24.89 -15.82
N GLY A 554 -14.99 -25.04 -15.70
CA GLY A 554 -14.28 -26.26 -16.11
C GLY A 554 -13.96 -27.12 -14.89
N GLU A 555 -13.10 -28.13 -15.08
CA GLU A 555 -12.76 -29.08 -14.02
C GLU A 555 -12.13 -28.42 -12.77
N ARG A 556 -11.23 -27.45 -12.97
CA ARG A 556 -10.49 -26.76 -11.89
C ARG A 556 -10.49 -25.23 -12.06
N PHE A 557 -11.43 -24.69 -12.82
CA PHE A 557 -11.54 -23.24 -12.95
C PHE A 557 -12.98 -22.76 -13.07
N VAL A 558 -13.21 -21.51 -12.64
CA VAL A 558 -14.42 -20.74 -12.93
C VAL A 558 -14.02 -19.48 -13.68
N TYR A 559 -14.78 -19.14 -14.72
CA TYR A 559 -14.60 -17.91 -15.49
C TYR A 559 -15.87 -17.07 -15.47
N PHE A 560 -15.73 -15.81 -15.06
CA PHE A 560 -16.77 -14.78 -15.13
C PHE A 560 -16.53 -13.93 -16.38
N ALA A 561 -17.50 -13.86 -17.28
CA ALA A 561 -17.42 -13.05 -18.49
C ALA A 561 -17.68 -11.55 -18.23
N ASP A 562 -18.21 -11.21 -17.06
CA ASP A 562 -18.43 -9.84 -16.60
C ASP A 562 -17.51 -9.51 -15.41
N PRO A 563 -17.15 -8.24 -15.17
CA PRO A 563 -16.19 -7.82 -14.15
C PRO A 563 -16.75 -7.91 -12.71
N ILE A 564 -16.85 -9.13 -12.17
CA ILE A 564 -17.53 -9.41 -10.89
C ILE A 564 -16.91 -8.66 -9.71
N PHE A 565 -15.59 -8.45 -9.69
CA PHE A 565 -14.96 -7.88 -8.49
C PHE A 565 -15.20 -6.37 -8.36
N ARG A 566 -15.17 -5.62 -9.46
CA ARG A 566 -15.57 -4.22 -9.45
C ARG A 566 -17.07 -4.02 -9.27
N GLU A 567 -17.89 -5.04 -9.52
CA GLU A 567 -19.33 -5.01 -9.23
C GLU A 567 -19.60 -5.32 -7.74
N TYR A 568 -18.75 -6.16 -7.15
CA TYR A 568 -18.78 -6.48 -5.72
C TYR A 568 -18.41 -5.28 -4.85
N ARG A 569 -17.50 -4.44 -5.36
CA ARG A 569 -16.93 -3.27 -4.69
C ARG A 569 -17.74 -2.01 -4.88
#